data_AF-A0A3N5R6D1-F1
#
_entry.id   AF-A0A3N5R6D1-F1
#
_cell.length_a   1.000
_cell.length_b   1.000
_cell.length_c   1.000
_cell.angle_alpha   90.00
_cell.angle_beta   90.00
_cell.angle_gamma   90.00
#
_symmetry.space_group_name_H-M   'P 1'
#
loop_
_entity.id
_entity.type
_entity.pdbx_description
1 polymer ?
#
loop_
_entity_poly.entity_id
_entity_poly.type
_entity_poly.pdbx_seq_one_letter_code
_entity_poly.pdbx_strand_id
1 'polypeptide(L)' 'MSSKVATSNKWTELEHNGVAFPPEYVQRGINIKIRGEILFLNREQEEIIYAWAKKKDTHYVK' A
#
# COMPACT_ATOMS: atom_id res chain seq x y z
N MET A 1 44.58 -11.10 -4.49
CA MET A 1 43.99 -10.47 -5.68
C MET A 1 42.61 -9.97 -5.30
N SER A 2 42.45 -8.66 -5.08
CA SER A 2 41.15 -8.06 -4.78
C SER A 2 40.81 -7.13 -5.94
N SER A 3 39.88 -7.56 -6.80
CA SER A 3 39.39 -6.77 -7.91
C SER A 3 38.47 -5.67 -7.37
N LYS A 4 38.99 -4.45 -7.30
CA LYS A 4 38.16 -3.25 -7.17
C LYS A 4 37.26 -3.17 -8.40
N VAL A 5 35.96 -3.37 -8.23
CA VAL A 5 34.97 -3.03 -9.26
C VAL A 5 35.00 -1.51 -9.39
N ALA A 6 35.56 -1.01 -10.49
CA ALA A 6 35.45 0.40 -10.83
C ALA A 6 33.97 0.67 -11.13
N THR A 7 33.28 1.34 -10.20
CA THR A 7 31.94 1.86 -10.47
C THR A 7 32.06 2.90 -11.56
N SER A 8 31.69 2.52 -12.79
CA SER A 8 31.54 3.46 -13.89
C SER A 8 30.60 4.58 -13.43
N ASN A 9 30.95 5.85 -13.69
CA ASN A 9 30.01 6.94 -13.51
C ASN A 9 28.71 6.61 -14.25
N LYS A 10 27.58 6.65 -13.53
CA LYS A 10 26.27 6.29 -14.09
C LYS A 10 25.59 7.47 -14.77
N TRP A 11 25.88 8.68 -14.32
CA TRP A 11 25.28 9.91 -14.83
C TRP A 11 26.21 11.09 -14.53
N THR A 12 26.17 12.09 -15.41
CA THR A 12 26.77 13.42 -15.21
C THR A 12 25.70 14.44 -14.79
N GLU A 13 24.48 14.28 -15.27
CA GLU A 13 23.31 15.09 -14.92
C GLU A 13 22.04 14.20 -14.98
N LEU A 14 21.06 14.46 -14.12
CA LEU A 14 19.78 13.74 -14.07
C LEU A 14 18.68 14.69 -13.61
N GLU A 15 17.63 14.81 -14.41
CA GLU A 15 16.40 15.53 -14.08
C GLU A 15 15.20 14.58 -14.11
N HIS A 16 14.33 14.65 -13.10
CA HIS A 16 13.10 13.86 -13.04
C HIS A 16 12.00 14.59 -12.27
N ASN A 17 10.74 14.27 -12.60
CA ASN A 17 9.55 14.92 -12.05
C ASN A 17 9.09 14.35 -10.69
N GLY A 18 10.04 13.90 -9.86
CA GLY A 18 9.71 13.27 -8.59
C GLY A 18 9.00 11.93 -8.74
N VAL A 19 8.07 11.65 -7.83
CA VAL A 19 7.30 10.41 -7.75
C VAL A 19 5.81 10.70 -7.84
N ALA A 20 5.05 9.81 -8.47
CA ALA A 20 3.59 9.89 -8.51
C ALA A 20 3.00 9.14 -7.31
N PHE A 21 2.26 9.86 -6.46
CA PHE A 21 1.51 9.27 -5.37
C PHE A 21 0.15 8.75 -5.86
N PRO A 22 -0.37 7.65 -5.29
CA PRO A 22 -1.73 7.23 -5.54
C PRO A 22 -2.73 8.28 -5.03
N PRO A 23 -3.97 8.30 -5.55
CA PRO A 23 -5.02 9.15 -5.02
C PRO A 23 -5.37 8.77 -3.57
N GLU A 24 -5.91 9.73 -2.82
CA GLU A 24 -6.41 9.46 -1.47
C GLU A 24 -7.57 8.46 -1.47
N TYR A 25 -7.69 7.71 -0.37
CA TYR A 25 -8.79 6.78 -0.17
C TYR A 25 -10.12 7.52 0.00
N VAL A 26 -11.12 7.12 -0.80
CA VAL A 26 -12.49 7.64 -0.73
C VAL A 26 -13.36 6.66 0.04
N GLN A 27 -13.92 7.13 1.15
CA GLN A 27 -14.79 6.36 2.02
C GLN A 27 -16.12 6.00 1.32
N ARG A 28 -16.59 4.78 1.55
CA ARG A 28 -17.78 4.15 0.94
C ARG A 28 -18.88 3.86 1.95
N GLY A 29 -18.63 4.04 3.25
CA GLY A 29 -19.60 3.82 4.31
C GLY A 29 -19.77 2.34 4.64
N ILE A 30 -18.69 1.56 4.56
CA ILE A 30 -18.70 0.13 4.89
C ILE A 30 -18.81 -0.02 6.42
N ASN A 31 -19.71 -0.89 6.85
CA ASN A 31 -19.77 -1.35 8.23
C ASN A 31 -19.38 -2.82 8.33
N ILE A 32 -18.97 -3.23 9.52
CA ILE A 32 -18.64 -4.62 9.82
C ILE A 32 -19.39 -5.08 11.05
N LYS A 33 -19.57 -6.40 11.18
CA LYS A 33 -20.18 -7.03 12.35
C LYS A 33 -19.13 -7.79 13.15
N ILE A 34 -18.89 -7.40 14.40
CA ILE A 34 -17.99 -8.10 15.32
C ILE A 34 -18.82 -8.59 16.51
N ARG A 35 -18.83 -9.90 16.77
CA ARG A 35 -19.53 -10.51 17.93
C ARG A 35 -21.01 -10.11 18.07
N GLY A 36 -21.69 -9.81 16.96
CA GLY A 36 -23.09 -9.38 16.99
C GLY A 36 -23.28 -7.88 16.81
N GLU A 37 -22.26 -7.07 17.09
CA GLU A 37 -22.33 -5.61 17.07
C GLU A 37 -21.93 -5.05 15.71
N ILE A 38 -22.69 -4.07 15.22
CA ILE A 38 -22.37 -3.33 13.99
C ILE A 38 -21.46 -2.17 14.35
N LEU A 39 -20.30 -2.10 13.70
CA LEU A 39 -19.32 -1.03 13.86
C LEU A 39 -19.24 -0.21 12.58
N PHE A 40 -19.38 1.11 12.74
CA PHE A 40 -19.12 2.09 11.69
C PHE A 40 -17.64 2.46 11.71
N LEU A 41 -17.00 2.40 10.55
CA LEU A 41 -15.58 2.59 10.41
C LEU A 41 -15.26 4.05 10.11
N ASN A 42 -14.15 4.55 10.66
CA ASN A 42 -13.56 5.79 10.17
C ASN A 42 -12.81 5.53 8.84
N ARG A 43 -12.34 6.60 8.17
CA ARG A 43 -11.68 6.51 6.85
C ARG A 43 -10.49 5.54 6.83
N GLU A 44 -9.61 5.62 7.83
CA GLU A 44 -8.40 4.80 7.91
C GLU A 44 -8.74 3.32 8.17
N GLN A 45 -9.68 3.06 9.08
CA GLN A 45 -10.14 1.71 9.37
C GLN A 45 -10.80 1.07 8.15
N GLU A 46 -11.62 1.84 7.42
CA GLU A 46 -12.29 1.36 6.22
C GLU A 46 -11.31 0.99 5.11
N GLU A 47 -10.27 1.81 4.90
CA GLU A 47 -9.22 1.54 3.91
C GLU A 47 -8.53 0.20 4.17
N ILE A 48 -8.09 -0.04 5.40
CA ILE A 48 -7.39 -1.26 5.79
C ILE A 48 -8.31 -2.49 5.69
N ILE A 49 -9.54 -2.38 6.19
CA ILE A 49 -10.52 -3.46 6.12
C ILE A 49 -10.87 -3.79 4.68
N TYR A 50 -11.04 -2.77 3.82
CA TYR A 50 -11.30 -2.97 2.40
C TYR A 50 -10.15 -3.69 1.69
N ALA A 51 -8.90 -3.32 2.00
CA ALA A 51 -7.71 -3.97 1.46
C ALA A 51 -7.60 -5.43 1.90
N TRP A 52 -7.91 -5.75 3.16
CA TRP A 52 -7.95 -7.11 3.67
C TRP A 52 -9.11 -7.92 3.05
N ALA A 53 -10.31 -7.33 2.98
CA ALA A 53 -11.50 -7.99 2.44
C ALA A 53 -11.32 -8.42 0.97
N LYS A 54 -10.59 -7.62 0.16
CA LYS A 54 -10.20 -8.00 -1.21
C LYS A 54 -9.34 -9.27 -1.29
N LYS A 55 -8.62 -9.60 -0.22
CA LYS A 55 -7.67 -10.72 -0.15
C LYS A 55 -8.20 -11.90 0.68
N LYS A 56 -9.39 -11.78 1.28
CA LYS A 56 -9.91 -12.77 2.24
C LYS A 56 -10.06 -14.19 1.66
N ASP A 57 -10.28 -14.29 0.35
CA ASP A 57 -10.47 -15.56 -0.37
C ASP A 57 -9.18 -16.06 -1.05
N THR A 58 -8.04 -15.46 -0.72
CA THR A 58 -6.72 -15.85 -1.23
C THR A 58 -5.97 -16.67 -0.19
N HIS A 59 -4.95 -17.43 -0.63
CA HIS A 59 -4.10 -18.23 0.26
C HIS A 59 -3.34 -17.41 1.34
N TYR A 60 -3.33 -16.08 1.26
CA TYR A 60 -2.74 -15.19 2.26
C TYR A 60 -3.58 -15.06 3.53
N VAL A 61 -4.88 -15.33 3.45
CA VAL A 61 -5.82 -15.23 4.56
C VAL A 61 -6.39 -16.62 4.82
N LYS A 62 -6.18 -17.15 6.03
CA LYS A 62 -6.61 -18.49 6.45
C LYS A 62 -7.81 -18.40 7.38
#